data_AF-A0A0P7CEP6-F1
#
_entry.id   AF-A0A0P7CEP6-F1
#
_cell.length_a   1.000
_cell.length_b   1.000
_cell.length_c   1.000
_cell.angle_alpha   90.00
_cell.angle_beta   90.00
_cell.angle_gamma   90.00
#
_symmetry.space_group_name_H-M   'P 1'
#
loop_
_entity.id
_entity.type
_entity.pdbx_description
1 polymer ?
#
loop_
_entity_poly.entity_id
_entity_poly.type
_entity_poly.pdbx_seq_one_letter_code
_entity_poly.pdbx_strand_id
1 'polypeptide(L)'
;MDSDFPLLSVFLYMLWFFCFVMWLFLLFAVVTDVFRSQDLSGWGKAGWTAAIILLPLIGVLAYLIVRGHSMHERQNREAAAAADLWRAQVRSAAGRPSTADELSRLADLRDHGVISSNEFEREKTKILA
;
A
#
# COMPACT_ATOMS: atom_id res chain seq x y z
N MET A 1 -11.35 29.27 -47.76
CA MET A 1 -10.58 29.85 -46.65
C MET A 1 -10.44 28.74 -45.61
N ASP A 2 -9.32 28.07 -45.40
CA ASP A 2 -7.93 28.30 -45.82
C ASP A 2 -7.24 26.92 -45.98
N SER A 3 -6.66 26.66 -47.16
CA SER A 3 -5.93 25.42 -47.46
C SER A 3 -4.42 25.67 -47.44
N ASP A 4 -3.94 26.54 -46.54
CA ASP A 4 -2.54 26.98 -46.58
C ASP A 4 -1.56 25.96 -45.97
N PHE A 5 -2.04 24.96 -45.23
CA PHE A 5 -1.19 23.90 -44.66
C PHE A 5 -1.88 22.51 -44.65
N PRO A 6 -1.91 21.80 -45.79
CA PRO A 6 -2.52 20.47 -45.89
C PRO A 6 -1.84 19.43 -44.98
N LEU A 7 -0.53 19.51 -44.79
CA LEU A 7 0.19 18.59 -43.88
C LEU A 7 -0.16 18.86 -42.41
N LEU A 8 -0.26 20.13 -42.02
CA LEU A 8 -0.63 20.51 -40.65
C LEU A 8 -2.06 20.10 -40.32
N SER A 9 -2.99 20.32 -41.24
CA SER A 9 -4.39 19.91 -41.07
C SER A 9 -4.53 18.39 -40.95
N VAL A 10 -3.87 17.61 -41.81
CA VAL A 10 -3.84 16.14 -41.70
C VAL A 10 -3.22 15.68 -40.37
N PHE A 11 -2.11 16.29 -39.95
CA PHE A 11 -1.49 16.01 -38.66
C PHE A 11 -2.44 16.32 -37.48
N LEU A 12 -3.12 17.48 -37.52
CA LEU A 12 -4.07 17.87 -36.48
C LEU A 12 -5.29 16.95 -36.45
N TYR A 13 -5.80 16.49 -37.59
CA TYR A 13 -6.89 15.50 -37.64
C TYR A 13 -6.44 14.14 -37.10
N MET A 14 -5.20 13.71 -37.40
CA MET A 14 -4.63 12.48 -36.84
C MET A 14 -4.45 12.61 -35.31
N LEU A 15 -3.96 13.76 -34.83
CA LEU A 15 -3.84 14.04 -33.40
C LEU A 15 -5.21 14.06 -32.72
N TRP A 16 -6.20 14.71 -33.33
CA TRP A 16 -7.56 14.76 -32.82
C TRP A 16 -8.19 13.36 -32.76
N PHE A 17 -7.99 12.55 -33.81
CA PHE A 17 -8.42 11.16 -33.84
C PHE A 17 -7.72 10.33 -32.76
N PHE A 18 -6.41 10.50 -32.57
CA PHE A 18 -5.66 9.86 -31.50
C PHE A 18 -6.22 10.24 -30.12
N CYS A 19 -6.46 11.54 -29.87
CA CYS A 19 -7.08 12.01 -28.64
C CYS A 19 -8.48 11.44 -28.44
N PHE A 20 -9.27 11.32 -29.51
CA PHE A 20 -10.60 10.70 -29.46
C PHE A 20 -10.53 9.20 -29.11
N VAL A 21 -9.61 8.46 -29.74
CA VAL A 21 -9.39 7.04 -29.42
C VAL A 21 -8.89 6.90 -27.97
N MET A 22 -7.91 7.69 -27.56
CA MET A 22 -7.39 7.72 -26.18
C MET A 22 -8.51 8.04 -25.19
N TRP A 23 -9.40 8.97 -25.52
CA TRP A 23 -10.56 9.31 -24.71
C TRP A 23 -11.55 8.14 -24.57
N LEU A 24 -11.80 7.39 -25.65
CA LEU A 24 -12.60 6.16 -25.58
C LEU A 24 -11.94 5.11 -24.70
N PHE A 25 -10.63 4.90 -24.84
CA PHE A 25 -9.86 4.00 -23.99
C PHE A 25 -9.98 4.39 -22.51
N LEU A 26 -9.90 5.68 -22.19
CA LEU A 26 -10.05 6.19 -20.83
C LEU A 26 -11.46 5.92 -20.29
N LEU A 27 -12.49 6.12 -21.11
CA LEU A 27 -13.87 5.79 -20.75
C LEU A 27 -14.02 4.31 -20.42
N PHE A 28 -13.51 3.41 -21.27
CA PHE A 28 -13.53 1.97 -21.00
C PHE A 28 -12.71 1.57 -19.77
N ALA A 29 -11.54 2.19 -19.56
CA ALA A 29 -10.68 1.94 -18.41
C ALA A 29 -11.39 2.32 -17.10
N VAL A 30 -12.05 3.48 -17.05
CA VAL A 30 -12.79 3.94 -15.87
C VAL A 30 -14.01 3.04 -15.62
N VAL A 31 -14.75 2.68 -16.67
CA VAL A 31 -15.87 1.73 -16.57
C VAL A 31 -15.39 0.39 -16.01
N THR A 32 -14.29 -0.15 -16.52
CA THR A 32 -13.68 -1.40 -16.04
C THR A 32 -13.25 -1.28 -14.57
N ASP A 33 -12.67 -0.15 -14.18
CA ASP A 33 -12.25 0.10 -12.79
C ASP A 33 -13.45 0.22 -11.82
N VAL A 34 -14.56 0.81 -12.28
CA VAL A 34 -15.84 0.82 -11.55
C VAL A 34 -16.35 -0.61 -11.36
N PHE A 35 -16.32 -1.44 -12.40
CA PHE A 35 -16.76 -2.83 -12.30
C PHE A 35 -15.86 -3.68 -11.41
N ARG A 36 -14.54 -3.48 -11.49
CA ARG A 36 -13.53 -4.20 -10.68
C ARG A 36 -13.58 -3.82 -9.20
N SER A 37 -14.11 -2.64 -8.88
CA SER A 37 -14.35 -2.22 -7.51
C SER A 37 -15.34 -3.15 -6.80
N GLN A 38 -14.92 -3.73 -5.68
CA GLN A 38 -15.78 -4.55 -4.83
C GLN A 38 -16.51 -3.71 -3.77
N ASP A 39 -16.07 -2.46 -3.59
CA ASP A 39 -16.61 -1.54 -2.58
C ASP A 39 -17.92 -0.87 -3.00
N LEU A 40 -18.28 -0.92 -4.30
CA LEU A 40 -19.54 -0.35 -4.79
C LEU A 40 -20.65 -1.39 -4.90
N SER A 41 -21.81 -1.08 -4.31
CA SER A 41 -23.06 -1.80 -4.55
C SER A 41 -23.47 -1.71 -6.03
N GLY A 42 -24.24 -2.69 -6.52
CA GLY A 42 -24.65 -2.75 -7.93
C GLY A 42 -25.33 -1.48 -8.45
N TRP A 43 -26.10 -0.79 -7.60
CA TRP A 43 -26.73 0.49 -7.90
C TRP A 43 -25.72 1.64 -8.01
N GLY A 44 -24.67 1.64 -7.19
CA GLY A 44 -23.57 2.60 -7.30
C GLY A 44 -22.85 2.47 -8.65
N LYS A 45 -22.60 1.23 -9.10
CA LYS A 45 -21.99 0.98 -10.41
C LYS A 45 -22.85 1.53 -11.55
N ALA A 46 -24.15 1.25 -11.54
CA ALA A 46 -25.08 1.73 -12.57
C ALA A 46 -25.15 3.27 -12.63
N GLY A 47 -25.22 3.94 -11.47
CA GLY A 47 -25.23 5.41 -11.40
C GLY A 47 -23.95 6.03 -11.95
N TRP A 48 -22.79 5.47 -11.60
CA TRP A 48 -21.50 5.94 -12.12
C TRP A 48 -21.34 5.73 -13.62
N THR A 49 -21.74 4.57 -14.14
CA THR A 49 -21.72 4.31 -15.58
C THR A 49 -22.64 5.29 -16.33
N ALA A 50 -23.84 5.55 -15.84
CA ALA A 50 -24.76 6.52 -16.45
C ALA A 50 -24.17 7.94 -16.44
N ALA A 51 -23.56 8.36 -15.32
CA ALA A 51 -22.91 9.67 -15.21
C ALA A 51 -21.74 9.84 -16.18
N ILE A 52 -20.92 8.80 -16.38
CA ILE A 52 -19.81 8.79 -17.33
C ILE A 52 -20.29 8.83 -18.78
N ILE A 53 -21.40 8.14 -19.11
CA ILE A 53 -21.96 8.15 -20.46
C ILE A 53 -22.56 9.52 -20.81
N LEU A 54 -23.31 10.12 -19.89
CA LEU A 54 -23.96 11.42 -20.10
C LEU A 54 -22.98 12.59 -20.05
N LEU A 55 -22.04 12.56 -19.12
CA LEU A 55 -21.13 13.66 -18.82
C LEU A 55 -19.72 13.12 -18.62
N PRO A 56 -19.04 12.68 -19.68
CA PRO A 56 -17.77 11.96 -19.58
C PRO A 56 -16.66 12.74 -18.86
N LEU A 57 -16.52 14.04 -19.11
CA LEU A 57 -15.51 14.86 -18.42
C LEU A 57 -15.81 14.97 -16.92
N ILE A 58 -17.07 15.22 -16.57
CA ILE A 58 -17.51 15.38 -15.17
C ILE A 58 -17.51 14.04 -14.44
N GLY A 59 -17.94 12.97 -15.11
CA GLY A 59 -17.99 11.61 -14.57
C GLY A 59 -16.59 11.11 -14.20
N VAL A 60 -15.59 11.35 -15.05
CA VAL A 60 -14.20 10.99 -14.74
C VAL A 60 -13.64 11.83 -13.59
N LEU A 61 -13.84 13.16 -13.61
CA LEU A 61 -13.37 14.03 -12.53
C LEU A 61 -14.01 13.71 -11.17
N ALA A 62 -15.33 13.55 -11.15
CA ALA A 62 -16.06 13.18 -9.94
C ALA A 62 -15.63 11.80 -9.42
N TYR A 63 -15.38 10.84 -10.32
CA TYR A 63 -14.89 9.51 -9.95
C TYR A 63 -13.53 9.59 -9.27
N LEU A 64 -12.59 10.37 -9.83
CA LEU A 64 -11.26 10.56 -9.24
C LEU A 64 -11.33 11.22 -7.86
N ILE A 65 -12.22 12.20 -7.66
CA ILE A 65 -12.41 12.86 -6.36
C ILE A 65 -12.95 11.88 -5.31
N VAL A 66 -13.97 11.10 -5.66
CA VAL A 66 -14.60 10.14 -4.73
C VAL A 66 -13.69 8.94 -4.45
N ARG A 67 -12.92 8.49 -5.45
CA ARG A 67 -12.13 7.25 -5.38
C ARG A 67 -10.65 7.47 -5.04
N GLY A 68 -10.14 8.70 -5.17
CA GLY A 68 -8.74 9.06 -4.87
C GLY A 68 -8.33 8.80 -3.41
N HIS A 69 -9.31 8.68 -2.51
CA HIS A 69 -9.06 8.39 -1.10
C HIS A 69 -8.65 6.92 -0.82
N SER A 70 -8.96 5.99 -1.73
CA SER A 70 -8.67 4.56 -1.56
C SER A 70 -7.17 4.20 -1.55
N MET A 71 -6.31 5.13 -1.99
CA MET A 71 -4.86 4.95 -1.93
C MET A 71 -4.32 5.05 -0.50
N HIS A 72 -4.86 5.92 0.35
CA HIS A 72 -4.38 6.09 1.73
C HIS A 72 -4.72 4.89 2.62
N GLU A 73 -5.93 4.33 2.47
CA GLU A 73 -6.38 3.18 3.26
C GLU A 73 -5.54 1.92 2.97
N ARG A 74 -5.21 1.70 1.69
CA ARG A 74 -4.36 0.59 1.24
C ARG A 74 -2.92 0.73 1.72
N GLN A 75 -2.36 1.93 1.64
CA GLN A 75 -0.99 2.17 2.09
C GLN A 75 -0.83 1.91 3.58
N ASN A 76 -1.81 2.30 4.40
CA ASN A 76 -1.80 2.00 5.84
C ASN A 76 -1.94 0.49 6.12
N ARG A 77 -2.80 -0.22 5.38
CA ARG A 77 -2.95 -1.68 5.53
C ARG A 77 -1.68 -2.44 5.11
N GLU A 78 -1.06 -2.06 4.01
CA GLU A 78 0.18 -2.67 3.52
C GLU A 78 1.36 -2.37 4.44
N ALA A 79 1.46 -1.14 4.96
CA ALA A 79 2.45 -0.77 5.97
C ALA A 79 2.27 -1.56 7.29
N ALA A 80 1.03 -1.75 7.73
CA ALA A 80 0.71 -2.57 8.91
C ALA A 80 1.10 -4.04 8.70
N ALA A 81 0.77 -4.62 7.54
CA ALA A 81 1.11 -6.01 7.21
C ALA A 81 2.63 -6.22 7.09
N ALA A 82 3.36 -5.27 6.51
CA ALA A 82 4.83 -5.30 6.45
C ALA A 82 5.46 -5.21 7.85
N ALA A 83 4.92 -4.37 8.73
CA ALA A 83 5.39 -4.26 10.12
C ALA A 83 5.14 -5.55 10.93
N ASP A 84 4.02 -6.23 10.70
CA ASP A 84 3.71 -7.51 11.34
C ASP A 84 4.69 -8.62 10.92
N LEU A 85 5.01 -8.70 9.62
CA LEU A 85 5.99 -9.65 9.09
C LEU A 85 7.40 -9.38 9.62
N TRP A 86 7.82 -8.12 9.72
CA TRP A 86 9.10 -7.74 10.31
C TRP A 86 9.17 -8.14 11.79
N ARG A 87 8.12 -7.85 12.58
CA ARG A 87 8.04 -8.25 13.99
C ARG A 87 8.05 -9.77 14.17
N ALA A 88 7.48 -10.52 13.24
CA ALA A 88 7.56 -11.98 13.25
C ALA A 88 8.99 -12.48 12.98
N GLN A 89 9.67 -11.91 11.98
CA GLN A 89 11.06 -12.26 11.65
C GLN A 89 12.05 -11.91 12.77
N VAL A 90 11.93 -10.73 13.36
CA VAL A 90 12.79 -10.33 14.50
C VAL A 90 12.56 -11.27 15.69
N ARG A 91 11.32 -11.66 15.99
CA ARG A 91 11.04 -12.64 17.06
C ARG A 91 11.56 -14.04 16.76
N SER A 92 11.55 -14.47 15.50
CA SER A 92 12.12 -15.78 15.12
C SER A 92 13.64 -15.77 15.08
N ALA A 93 14.25 -14.66 14.67
CA ALA A 93 15.71 -14.50 14.61
C ALA A 93 16.32 -14.23 15.99
N ALA A 94 15.63 -13.49 16.85
CA ALA A 94 15.95 -13.32 18.27
C ALA A 94 15.45 -14.51 19.08
N GLY A 95 15.68 -15.74 18.59
CA GLY A 95 15.27 -17.00 19.22
C GLY A 95 15.49 -16.99 20.74
N ARG A 96 14.68 -17.78 21.48
CA ARG A 96 14.68 -17.81 22.96
C ARG A 96 16.11 -17.68 23.48
N PRO A 97 16.39 -16.72 24.39
CA PRO A 97 17.73 -16.53 24.95
C PRO A 97 18.26 -17.89 25.37
N SER A 98 19.43 -18.28 24.85
CA SER A 98 20.01 -19.55 25.28
C SER A 98 20.35 -19.42 26.76
N THR A 99 20.22 -20.50 27.52
CA THR A 99 20.60 -20.54 28.95
C THR A 99 22.03 -20.02 29.14
N ALA A 100 22.92 -20.22 28.15
CA ALA A 100 24.28 -19.70 28.14
C ALA A 100 24.37 -18.17 27.96
N ASP A 101 23.49 -17.57 27.15
CA ASP A 101 23.40 -16.10 26.99
C ASP A 101 22.79 -15.40 28.21
N GLU A 102 21.93 -16.08 28.96
CA GLU A 102 21.40 -15.60 30.23
C GLU A 102 22.48 -15.68 31.32
N LEU A 103 23.21 -16.79 31.40
CA LEU A 103 24.35 -16.96 32.31
C LEU A 103 25.48 -15.96 32.05
N SER A 104 25.78 -15.66 30.78
CA SER A 104 26.84 -14.69 30.42
C SER A 104 26.46 -13.25 30.82
N ARG A 105 25.20 -12.84 30.61
CA ARG A 105 24.69 -11.56 31.11
C ARG A 105 24.68 -11.48 32.63
N LEU A 106 24.32 -12.56 33.31
CA LEU A 106 24.33 -12.61 34.76
C LEU A 106 25.75 -12.42 35.33
N ALA A 107 26.76 -13.00 34.66
CA ALA A 107 28.17 -12.84 35.03
C ALA A 107 28.65 -11.40 34.79
N ASP A 108 28.25 -10.79 33.67
CA ASP A 108 28.58 -9.41 33.33
C ASP A 108 28.01 -8.41 34.35
N LEU A 109 26.75 -8.60 34.77
CA LEU A 109 26.11 -7.78 35.81
C LEU A 109 26.83 -7.87 37.17
N ARG A 110 27.36 -9.04 37.51
CA ARG A 110 28.17 -9.23 38.72
C ARG A 110 29.51 -8.51 38.59
N ASP A 111 30.17 -8.62 37.44
CA ASP A 111 31.47 -8.00 37.19
C ASP A 111 31.39 -6.46 37.15
N HIS A 112 30.26 -5.92 36.70
CA HIS A 112 29.92 -4.51 36.79
C HIS A 112 29.45 -4.06 38.20
N GLY A 113 29.37 -4.97 39.17
CA GLY A 113 28.96 -4.67 40.55
C GLY A 113 27.48 -4.31 40.71
N VAL A 114 26.64 -4.60 39.71
CA VAL A 114 25.19 -4.36 39.74
C VAL A 114 24.48 -5.36 40.65
N ILE A 115 25.01 -6.59 40.73
CA ILE A 115 24.50 -7.66 41.60
C ILE A 115 25.60 -8.22 42.50
N SER A 116 25.24 -8.66 43.70
CA SER A 116 26.16 -9.30 44.63
C SER A 116 26.42 -10.77 44.28
N SER A 117 27.53 -11.34 44.76
CA SER A 117 27.86 -12.75 44.54
C SER A 117 26.80 -13.72 45.07
N ASN A 118 26.06 -13.34 46.11
CA ASN A 118 24.97 -14.15 46.68
C ASN A 118 23.74 -14.17 45.74
N GLU A 119 23.40 -13.02 45.17
CA GLU A 119 22.31 -12.88 44.20
C GLU A 119 22.64 -13.62 42.89
N PHE A 120 23.89 -13.55 42.45
CA PHE A 120 24.37 -14.29 41.28
C PHE A 120 24.17 -15.80 41.41
N GLU A 121 24.59 -16.42 42.52
CA GLU A 121 24.44 -17.88 42.69
C GLU A 121 22.97 -18.31 42.84
N ARG A 122 22.11 -17.47 43.42
CA ARG A 122 20.65 -17.72 43.49
C ARG A 122 20.01 -17.74 42.10
N GLU A 123 20.27 -16.73 41.28
CA GLU A 123 19.69 -16.64 39.94
C GLU A 123 20.31 -17.65 38.97
N LYS A 124 21.61 -17.94 39.08
CA LYS A 124 22.27 -19.03 38.35
C LYS A 124 21.63 -20.40 38.61
N THR A 125 21.29 -20.70 39.86
CA THR A 125 20.62 -21.96 40.22
C THR A 125 19.22 -22.04 39.61
N LYS A 126 18.52 -20.92 39.50
CA LYS A 126 17.17 -20.83 38.93
C LYS A 126 17.15 -20.98 37.41
N ILE A 127 18.21 -20.54 36.73
CA ILE A 127 18.41 -20.67 35.28
C ILE A 127 18.88 -22.10 34.90
N LEU A 128 19.58 -22.79 35.81
CA LEU A 128 20.10 -24.15 35.60
C LEU A 128 19.18 -25.28 36.07
N ALA A 129 18.06 -24.97 36.76
CA ALA A 129 17.06 -25.92 37.24
C ALA A 129 15.97 -26.18 36.21
#